data_AF-A0A7J4ABB3-F1
#
_entry.id   AF-A0A7J4ABB3-F1
#
_cell.length_a   1.000
_cell.length_b   1.000
_cell.length_c   1.000
_cell.angle_alpha   90.00
_cell.angle_beta   90.00
_cell.angle_gamma   90.00
#
_symmetry.space_group_name_H-M   'P 1'
#
loop_
_entity.id
_entity.type
_entity.pdbx_description
1 polymer ?
#
loop_
_entity_poly.entity_id
_entity_poly.type
_entity_poly.pdbx_seq_one_letter_code
_entity_poly.pdbx_strand_id
1 'polypeptide(L)'
;MKNIPPTYFISLTALCAALYAISIILTAYLPTPWIVGHLRLGIIIPALFALLGGPWVAGIGAAIGSFLGDIFGLVPLGRTDPVLALFAGVPANFVGFFIFGFLIRKYGSWGSFLLISFLALLIGNFIAAFNVVVYLGFMFPLNHPWATFSGALLGASFNLKIGLILGFLLFWLLTMLPVMLFVFPPLVRALSPILKKYPYTSKLVLEEPRIIVPKGFILGIILLALAYVLYFTPIVNIIPFETIIGGDVKFGLTYLFFLTFITGIIVIFLPFLIFTLKYLGKKNNGKI
;
A
#
# COMPACT_ATOMS: atom_id res chain seq x y z
N MET A 1 -19.61 -16.54 12.06
CA MET A 1 -18.47 -16.99 11.23
C MET A 1 -18.98 -18.16 10.38
N LYS A 2 -18.97 -18.11 9.04
CA LYS A 2 -18.97 -19.38 8.28
C LYS A 2 -17.58 -19.94 8.49
N ASN A 3 -17.46 -20.93 9.37
CA ASN A 3 -16.16 -21.46 9.80
C ASN A 3 -15.51 -22.16 8.62
N ILE A 4 -14.53 -21.51 8.00
CA ILE A 4 -13.57 -22.22 7.15
C ILE A 4 -12.89 -23.28 8.03
N PRO A 5 -12.67 -24.51 7.52
CA PRO A 5 -11.98 -25.55 8.28
C PRO A 5 -10.63 -25.04 8.78
N PRO A 6 -10.19 -25.41 10.01
CA PRO A 6 -8.91 -24.98 10.56
C PRO A 6 -7.72 -25.26 9.62
N THR A 7 -7.72 -26.43 8.97
CA THR A 7 -6.70 -26.80 7.98
C THR A 7 -6.66 -25.82 6.81
N TYR A 8 -7.82 -25.46 6.25
CA TYR A 8 -7.91 -24.50 5.15
C TYR A 8 -7.44 -23.10 5.57
N PHE A 9 -7.79 -22.66 6.78
CA PHE A 9 -7.32 -21.39 7.34
C PHE A 9 -5.79 -21.36 7.48
N ILE A 10 -5.20 -22.42 8.05
CA ILE A 10 -3.74 -22.52 8.23
C ILE A 10 -3.04 -22.54 6.87
N SER A 11 -3.51 -23.36 5.93
CA SER A 11 -2.91 -23.45 4.59
C SER A 11 -2.95 -22.12 3.84
N LEU A 12 -4.09 -21.43 3.83
CA LEU A 12 -4.18 -20.12 3.18
C LEU A 12 -3.29 -19.07 3.86
N THR A 13 -3.25 -19.06 5.20
CA THR A 13 -2.43 -18.10 5.95
C THR A 13 -0.94 -18.32 5.68
N ALA A 14 -0.49 -19.57 5.68
CA ALA A 14 0.89 -19.94 5.38
C ALA A 14 1.30 -19.58 3.94
N LEU A 15 0.45 -19.88 2.96
CA LEU A 15 0.68 -19.51 1.56
C LEU A 15 0.69 -17.99 1.36
N CYS A 16 -0.24 -17.27 1.99
CA CYS A 16 -0.27 -15.82 1.98
C CYS A 16 1.05 -15.24 2.53
N ALA A 17 1.49 -15.73 3.69
CA ALA A 17 2.72 -15.27 4.33
C ALA A 17 3.95 -15.55 3.46
N ALA A 18 4.09 -16.77 2.94
CA ALA A 18 5.23 -17.16 2.11
C ALA A 18 5.31 -16.35 0.82
N LEU A 19 4.20 -16.24 0.08
CA LEU A 19 4.17 -15.48 -1.17
C LEU A 19 4.38 -13.98 -0.91
N TYR A 20 3.82 -13.44 0.18
CA TYR A 20 4.02 -12.05 0.52
C TYR A 20 5.48 -11.75 0.92
N ALA A 21 6.11 -12.63 1.71
CA ALA A 21 7.53 -12.53 2.04
C ALA A 21 8.41 -12.57 0.78
N ILE A 22 8.16 -13.51 -0.14
CA ILE A 22 8.88 -13.61 -1.41
C ILE A 22 8.74 -12.30 -2.20
N SER A 23 7.53 -11.75 -2.29
CA SER A 23 7.32 -10.50 -3.02
C SER A 23 8.09 -9.33 -2.41
N ILE A 24 8.17 -9.24 -1.08
CA ILE A 24 8.95 -8.22 -0.39
C ILE A 24 10.42 -8.37 -0.71
N ILE A 25 10.96 -9.60 -0.61
CA ILE A 25 12.37 -9.90 -0.93
C ILE A 25 12.70 -9.48 -2.37
N LEU A 26 11.84 -9.85 -3.32
CA LEU A 26 12.02 -9.49 -4.73
C LEU A 26 11.94 -7.98 -5.00
N THR A 27 11.32 -7.19 -4.12
CA THR A 27 11.23 -5.73 -4.27
C THR A 27 12.09 -4.95 -3.28
N ALA A 28 12.88 -5.64 -2.45
CA ALA A 28 13.61 -5.04 -1.34
C ALA A 28 14.66 -4.01 -1.79
N TYR A 29 15.12 -4.11 -3.04
CA TYR A 29 16.08 -3.19 -3.66
C TYR A 29 15.47 -1.85 -4.08
N LEU A 30 14.15 -1.65 -3.96
CA LEU A 30 13.46 -0.40 -4.27
C LEU A 30 13.18 0.39 -2.98
N PRO A 31 14.10 1.27 -2.52
CA PRO A 31 13.96 1.92 -1.23
C PRO A 31 12.90 3.02 -1.24
N THR A 32 12.48 3.42 -0.03
CA THR A 32 11.79 4.71 0.12
C THR A 32 12.77 5.87 -0.10
N PRO A 33 12.27 7.10 -0.31
CA PRO A 33 13.14 8.27 -0.39
C PRO A 33 13.98 8.54 0.86
N TRP A 34 13.55 8.02 2.02
CA TRP A 34 14.25 8.15 3.30
C TRP A 34 15.12 6.94 3.65
N ILE A 35 15.35 6.01 2.71
CA ILE A 35 16.23 4.84 2.86
C ILE A 35 15.72 3.80 3.88
N VAL A 36 14.73 4.15 4.71
CA VAL A 36 13.99 3.30 5.65
C VAL A 36 12.78 2.68 4.98
N GLY A 37 12.68 1.35 5.00
CA GLY A 37 11.63 0.60 4.32
C GLY A 37 11.83 0.50 2.80
N HIS A 38 10.79 0.06 2.10
CA HIS A 38 10.83 -0.14 0.64
C HIS A 38 9.46 0.13 -0.03
N LEU A 39 9.47 0.08 -1.36
CA LEU A 39 8.28 0.09 -2.21
C LEU A 39 7.56 -1.26 -2.15
N ARG A 40 6.45 -1.34 -1.44
CA ARG A 40 5.68 -2.59 -1.26
C ARG A 40 4.69 -2.81 -2.41
N LEU A 41 5.17 -3.38 -3.53
CA LEU A 41 4.30 -3.77 -4.66
C LEU A 41 3.56 -5.10 -4.41
N GLY A 42 4.10 -5.94 -3.51
CA GLY A 42 3.56 -7.25 -3.15
C GLY A 42 2.21 -7.26 -2.43
N ILE A 43 1.65 -6.09 -2.12
CA ILE A 43 0.39 -5.92 -1.37
C ILE A 43 -0.82 -6.59 -2.03
N ILE A 44 -0.74 -6.90 -3.32
CA ILE A 44 -1.75 -7.65 -4.06
C ILE A 44 -1.93 -9.08 -3.51
N ILE A 45 -0.90 -9.65 -2.91
CA ILE A 45 -0.92 -11.04 -2.43
C ILE A 45 -1.86 -11.15 -1.22
N PRO A 46 -1.67 -10.44 -0.09
CA PRO A 46 -2.63 -10.55 1.00
C PRO A 46 -4.03 -10.04 0.63
N ALA A 47 -4.15 -9.06 -0.27
CA ALA A 47 -5.43 -8.63 -0.80
C ALA A 47 -6.17 -9.76 -1.56
N LEU A 48 -5.46 -10.60 -2.31
CA LEU A 48 -6.04 -11.75 -3.01
C LEU A 48 -6.49 -12.81 -2.00
N PHE A 49 -5.66 -13.12 -1.01
CA PHE A 49 -5.98 -14.06 0.06
C PHE A 49 -7.12 -13.57 0.96
N ALA A 50 -7.35 -12.25 1.04
CA ALA A 50 -8.53 -11.68 1.68
C ALA A 50 -9.84 -12.08 0.99
N LEU A 51 -9.83 -12.30 -0.34
CA LEU A 51 -11.00 -12.76 -1.07
C LEU A 51 -11.34 -14.23 -0.79
N LEU A 52 -10.31 -15.04 -0.51
CA LEU A 52 -10.41 -16.47 -0.23
C LEU A 52 -10.73 -16.73 1.25
N GLY A 53 -9.87 -16.26 2.15
CA GLY A 53 -9.92 -16.57 3.58
C GLY A 53 -10.48 -15.47 4.48
N GLY A 54 -10.80 -14.30 3.93
CA GLY A 54 -11.35 -13.18 4.68
C GLY A 54 -10.29 -12.43 5.53
N PRO A 55 -10.74 -11.63 6.52
CA PRO A 55 -9.88 -10.67 7.22
C PRO A 55 -8.74 -11.32 8.01
N TRP A 56 -8.99 -12.44 8.68
CA TRP A 56 -7.99 -13.10 9.52
C TRP A 56 -6.85 -13.70 8.71
N VAL A 57 -7.16 -14.39 7.60
CA VAL A 57 -6.15 -14.97 6.70
C VAL A 57 -5.29 -13.86 6.12
N ALA A 58 -5.91 -12.78 5.63
CA ALA A 58 -5.18 -11.66 5.03
C ALA A 58 -4.33 -10.91 6.06
N GLY A 59 -4.89 -10.59 7.23
CA GLY A 59 -4.20 -9.86 8.29
C GLY A 59 -3.01 -10.66 8.85
N ILE A 60 -3.23 -11.90 9.28
CA ILE A 60 -2.17 -12.74 9.86
C ILE A 60 -1.13 -13.10 8.80
N GLY A 61 -1.57 -13.49 7.60
CA GLY A 61 -0.69 -13.80 6.48
C GLY A 61 0.19 -12.60 6.11
N ALA A 62 -0.38 -11.39 6.05
CA ALA A 62 0.39 -10.18 5.79
C ALA A 62 1.35 -9.81 6.92
N ALA A 63 0.96 -10.01 8.17
CA ALA A 63 1.79 -9.73 9.33
C ALA A 63 3.04 -10.62 9.35
N ILE A 64 2.84 -11.95 9.24
CA ILE A 64 3.92 -12.93 9.19
C ILE A 64 4.77 -12.72 7.93
N GLY A 65 4.13 -12.58 6.77
CA GLY A 65 4.82 -12.35 5.50
C GLY A 65 5.64 -11.05 5.50
N SER A 66 5.13 -9.99 6.11
CA SER A 66 5.88 -8.74 6.29
C SER A 66 7.11 -8.99 7.14
N PHE A 67 6.95 -9.62 8.31
CA PHE A 67 8.10 -9.89 9.18
C PHE A 67 9.17 -10.70 8.46
N LEU A 68 8.81 -11.82 7.84
CA LEU A 68 9.76 -12.67 7.12
C LEU A 68 10.41 -11.92 5.94
N GLY A 69 9.63 -11.19 5.15
CA GLY A 69 10.15 -10.38 4.06
C GLY A 69 11.10 -9.28 4.54
N ASP A 70 10.78 -8.64 5.66
CA ASP A 70 11.61 -7.62 6.28
C ASP A 70 12.95 -8.24 6.77
N ILE A 71 12.91 -9.38 7.46
CA ILE A 71 14.10 -10.08 7.97
C ILE A 71 15.00 -10.59 6.83
N PHE A 72 14.44 -11.22 5.81
CA PHE A 72 15.25 -11.87 4.76
C PHE A 72 15.54 -10.95 3.56
N GLY A 73 14.78 -9.88 3.37
CA GLY A 73 14.94 -8.95 2.25
C GLY A 73 15.52 -7.60 2.68
N LEU A 74 14.97 -6.97 3.71
CA LEU A 74 15.29 -5.59 4.06
C LEU A 74 16.43 -5.44 5.06
N VAL A 75 16.51 -6.32 6.07
CA VAL A 75 17.61 -6.31 7.04
C VAL A 75 18.98 -6.45 6.36
N PRO A 76 19.21 -7.38 5.41
CA PRO A 76 20.50 -7.51 4.73
C PRO A 76 20.89 -6.26 3.91
N LEU A 77 19.90 -5.45 3.52
CA LEU A 77 20.09 -4.22 2.76
C LEU A 77 20.14 -2.97 3.67
N GLY A 78 20.11 -3.13 4.99
CA GLY A 78 20.09 -2.02 5.95
C GLY A 78 18.84 -1.14 5.82
N ARG A 79 17.71 -1.71 5.39
CA ARG A 79 16.44 -1.00 5.14
C ARG A 79 15.42 -1.16 6.27
N THR A 80 15.69 -2.02 7.23
CA THR A 80 14.97 -2.23 8.49
C THR A 80 15.84 -3.02 9.44
N ASP A 81 15.44 -3.05 10.70
CA ASP A 81 15.90 -4.03 11.66
C ASP A 81 14.70 -4.89 12.15
N PRO A 82 14.94 -6.02 12.83
CA PRO A 82 13.87 -6.89 13.33
C PRO A 82 12.88 -6.20 14.29
N VAL A 83 13.35 -5.25 15.10
CA VAL A 83 12.52 -4.55 16.08
C VAL A 83 11.63 -3.54 15.36
N LEU A 84 12.17 -2.77 14.41
CA LEU A 84 11.38 -1.88 13.57
C LEU A 84 10.33 -2.65 12.75
N ALA A 85 10.68 -3.84 12.25
CA ALA A 85 9.72 -4.68 11.52
C ALA A 85 8.54 -5.07 12.43
N LEU A 86 8.80 -5.53 13.66
CA LEU A 86 7.75 -5.87 14.64
C LEU A 86 6.96 -4.65 15.11
N PHE A 87 7.61 -3.49 15.22
CA PHE A 87 7.00 -2.28 15.76
C PHE A 87 6.15 -1.54 14.71
N ALA A 88 6.60 -1.48 13.46
CA ALA A 88 5.93 -0.73 12.41
C ALA A 88 5.33 -1.63 11.33
N GLY A 89 6.15 -2.48 10.69
CA GLY A 89 5.74 -3.29 9.54
C GLY A 89 4.61 -4.27 9.86
N VAL A 90 4.81 -5.12 10.87
CA VAL A 90 3.88 -6.18 11.28
C VAL A 90 2.49 -5.63 11.65
N PRO A 91 2.34 -4.67 12.58
CA PRO A 91 1.02 -4.17 12.98
C PRO A 91 0.32 -3.42 11.84
N ALA A 92 1.06 -2.65 11.05
CA ALA A 92 0.51 -1.93 9.90
C ALA A 92 -0.10 -2.87 8.87
N ASN A 93 0.63 -3.94 8.51
CA ASN A 93 0.17 -4.93 7.53
C ASN A 93 -0.99 -5.76 8.09
N PHE A 94 -0.90 -6.18 9.35
CA PHE A 94 -2.02 -6.86 10.00
C PHE A 94 -3.31 -6.03 9.90
N VAL A 95 -3.29 -4.79 10.39
CA VAL A 95 -4.48 -3.93 10.46
C VAL A 95 -4.98 -3.57 9.07
N GLY A 96 -4.10 -3.15 8.16
CA GLY A 96 -4.49 -2.76 6.81
C GLY A 96 -5.20 -3.88 6.06
N PHE A 97 -4.62 -5.09 6.04
CA PHE A 97 -5.21 -6.22 5.33
C PHE A 97 -6.39 -6.86 6.06
N PHE A 98 -6.42 -6.79 7.39
CA PHE A 98 -7.61 -7.16 8.16
C PHE A 98 -8.80 -6.26 7.80
N ILE A 99 -8.61 -4.94 7.77
CA ILE A 99 -9.65 -3.97 7.40
C ILE A 99 -10.09 -4.21 5.95
N PHE A 100 -9.15 -4.36 5.02
CA PHE A 100 -9.45 -4.69 3.63
C PHE A 100 -10.31 -5.95 3.52
N GLY A 101 -9.87 -7.06 4.13
CA GLY A 101 -10.59 -8.33 4.09
C GLY A 101 -11.95 -8.29 4.76
N PHE A 102 -12.09 -7.53 5.85
CA PHE A 102 -13.37 -7.34 6.54
C PHE A 102 -14.36 -6.56 5.66
N LEU A 103 -13.93 -5.43 5.11
CA LEU A 103 -14.79 -4.56 4.32
C LEU A 103 -15.13 -5.17 2.96
N ILE A 104 -14.18 -5.81 2.27
CA ILE A 104 -14.44 -6.43 0.96
C ILE A 104 -15.38 -7.64 1.10
N ARG A 105 -15.31 -8.35 2.23
CA ARG A 105 -16.25 -9.42 2.54
C ARG A 105 -17.66 -8.88 2.78
N LYS A 106 -17.79 -7.78 3.53
CA LYS A 106 -19.09 -7.25 3.95
C LYS A 106 -19.78 -6.44 2.85
N TYR A 107 -19.02 -5.64 2.13
CA TYR A 107 -19.48 -4.62 1.19
C TYR A 107 -18.92 -4.80 -0.23
N GLY A 108 -18.30 -5.94 -0.55
CA GLY A 108 -17.57 -6.18 -1.80
C GLY A 108 -18.40 -5.93 -3.06
N SER A 109 -17.95 -4.96 -3.84
CA SER A 109 -18.38 -4.66 -5.21
C SER A 109 -17.23 -3.92 -5.88
N TRP A 110 -17.15 -3.90 -7.21
CA TRP A 110 -16.10 -3.13 -7.89
C TRP A 110 -16.19 -1.62 -7.62
N GLY A 111 -17.38 -1.13 -7.29
CA GLY A 111 -17.57 0.24 -6.84
C GLY A 111 -17.07 0.54 -5.45
N SER A 112 -17.24 -0.39 -4.51
CA SER A 112 -16.73 -0.20 -3.14
C SER A 112 -15.25 -0.56 -3.04
N PHE A 113 -14.73 -1.40 -3.93
CA PHE A 113 -13.33 -1.84 -3.95
C PHE A 113 -12.33 -0.67 -3.90
N LEU A 114 -12.58 0.39 -4.67
CA LEU A 114 -11.72 1.58 -4.68
C LEU A 114 -11.65 2.24 -3.30
N LEU A 115 -12.81 2.51 -2.67
CA LEU A 115 -12.86 3.13 -1.35
C LEU A 115 -12.30 2.22 -0.26
N ILE A 116 -12.59 0.92 -0.34
CA ILE A 116 -12.08 -0.08 0.60
C ILE A 116 -10.56 -0.16 0.52
N SER A 117 -10.00 -0.20 -0.69
CA SER A 117 -8.55 -0.21 -0.90
C SER A 117 -7.90 1.06 -0.36
N PHE A 118 -8.47 2.22 -0.68
CA PHE A 118 -7.99 3.50 -0.17
C PHE A 118 -7.98 3.55 1.36
N LEU A 119 -9.10 3.20 2.01
CA LEU A 119 -9.20 3.24 3.48
C LEU A 119 -8.25 2.26 4.16
N ALA A 120 -8.16 1.03 3.65
CA ALA A 120 -7.24 0.03 4.19
C ALA A 120 -5.77 0.45 4.07
N LEU A 121 -5.38 0.96 2.90
CA LEU A 121 -4.02 1.47 2.66
C LEU A 121 -3.74 2.72 3.49
N LEU A 122 -4.69 3.65 3.59
CA LEU A 122 -4.55 4.87 4.41
C LEU A 122 -4.27 4.52 5.87
N ILE A 123 -5.08 3.63 6.46
CA ILE A 123 -4.94 3.24 7.87
C ILE A 123 -3.66 2.43 8.09
N GLY A 124 -3.39 1.42 7.25
CA GLY A 124 -2.18 0.61 7.37
C GLY A 124 -0.91 1.45 7.23
N ASN A 125 -0.84 2.30 6.21
CA ASN A 125 0.33 3.15 5.98
C ASN A 125 0.48 4.23 7.04
N PHE A 126 -0.61 4.71 7.64
CA PHE A 126 -0.53 5.64 8.77
C PHE A 126 0.10 4.97 9.99
N ILE A 127 -0.32 3.75 10.33
CA ILE A 127 0.28 2.96 11.42
C ILE A 127 1.78 2.74 11.15
N ALA A 128 2.14 2.35 9.92
CA ALA A 128 3.54 2.16 9.54
C ALA A 128 4.35 3.46 9.69
N ALA A 129 3.87 4.55 9.10
CA ALA A 129 4.55 5.83 9.09
C ALA A 129 4.73 6.39 10.50
N PHE A 130 3.66 6.36 11.31
CA PHE A 130 3.70 6.79 12.70
C PHE A 130 4.73 5.98 13.50
N ASN A 131 4.67 4.65 13.42
CA ASN A 131 5.57 3.79 14.19
C ASN A 131 7.02 3.87 13.72
N VAL A 132 7.28 4.07 12.43
CA VAL A 132 8.65 4.31 11.91
C VAL A 132 9.23 5.58 12.53
N VAL A 133 8.49 6.69 12.50
CA VAL A 133 8.99 7.96 13.04
C VAL A 133 9.15 7.90 14.55
N VAL A 134 8.24 7.23 15.26
CA VAL A 134 8.38 7.00 16.70
C VAL A 134 9.61 6.14 17.01
N TYR A 135 9.80 5.02 16.30
CA TYR A 135 10.95 4.14 16.53
C TYR A 135 12.28 4.86 16.30
N LEU A 136 12.43 5.52 15.15
CA LEU A 136 13.65 6.25 14.81
C LEU A 136 13.86 7.48 15.71
N GLY A 137 12.78 8.11 16.17
CA GLY A 137 12.82 9.32 16.97
C GLY A 137 12.94 9.09 18.49
N PHE A 138 12.80 7.85 18.99
CA PHE A 138 12.83 7.56 20.43
C PHE A 138 13.63 6.32 20.84
N MET A 139 13.79 5.31 19.97
CA MET A 139 14.42 4.03 20.33
C MET A 139 15.89 3.89 19.88
N PHE A 140 16.45 4.97 19.31
CA PHE A 140 17.86 5.18 18.95
C PHE A 140 18.70 3.91 18.67
N PRO A 141 18.60 3.33 17.46
CA PRO A 141 19.43 2.20 17.08
C PRO A 141 20.88 2.66 16.81
N LEU A 142 21.69 2.68 17.87
CA LEU A 142 23.11 3.10 17.90
C LEU A 142 24.02 2.35 16.90
N ASN A 143 23.59 1.18 16.44
CA ASN A 143 24.40 0.24 15.67
C ASN A 143 23.90 0.04 14.23
N HIS A 144 23.02 0.93 13.74
CA HIS A 144 22.38 0.80 12.43
C HIS A 144 22.87 1.88 11.44
N PRO A 145 22.86 1.62 10.11
CA PRO A 145 23.08 2.64 9.07
C PRO A 145 22.27 3.95 9.19
N TRP A 146 21.30 3.99 10.09
CA TRP A 146 20.44 5.14 10.34
C TRP A 146 20.75 5.85 11.65
N ALA A 147 21.86 5.56 12.31
CA ALA A 147 22.22 6.22 13.57
C ALA A 147 22.26 7.75 13.39
N THR A 148 22.85 8.24 12.30
CA THR A 148 22.85 9.67 11.94
C THR A 148 21.44 10.20 11.70
N PHE A 149 20.61 9.45 10.94
CA PHE A 149 19.23 9.85 10.64
C PHE A 149 18.36 9.92 11.90
N SER A 150 18.46 8.89 12.75
CA SER A 150 17.74 8.77 14.02
C SER A 150 18.20 9.84 15.02
N GLY A 151 19.50 10.14 15.06
CA GLY A 151 20.08 11.20 15.90
C GLY A 151 19.58 12.60 15.52
N ALA A 152 19.56 12.90 14.22
CA ALA A 152 18.98 14.14 13.72
C ALA A 152 17.46 14.22 14.02
N LEU A 153 16.74 13.10 13.92
CA LEU A 153 15.31 13.05 14.22
C LEU A 153 14.99 13.22 15.71
N LEU A 154 15.85 12.75 16.62
CA LEU A 154 15.70 12.96 18.07
C LEU A 154 15.60 14.45 18.41
N GLY A 155 16.59 15.24 17.94
CA GLY A 155 16.67 16.68 18.15
C GLY A 155 15.71 17.51 17.27
N ALA A 156 15.00 16.87 16.34
CA ALA A 156 14.11 17.57 15.44
C ALA A 156 12.85 18.10 16.13
N SER A 157 12.35 19.21 15.59
CA SER A 157 11.09 19.82 16.00
C SER A 157 9.90 18.86 15.80
N PHE A 158 8.86 19.05 16.61
CA PHE A 158 7.63 18.27 16.50
C PHE A 158 6.98 18.35 15.12
N ASN A 159 7.02 19.54 14.50
CA ASN A 159 6.51 19.75 13.15
C ASN A 159 7.25 18.90 12.11
N LEU A 160 8.57 18.75 12.25
CA LEU A 160 9.40 17.96 11.35
C LEU A 160 9.07 16.46 11.44
N LYS A 161 8.81 15.97 12.67
CA LYS A 161 8.34 14.60 12.91
C LYS A 161 6.99 14.36 12.26
N ILE A 162 6.04 15.29 12.40
CA ILE A 162 4.73 15.22 11.73
C ILE A 162 4.90 15.18 10.20
N GLY A 163 5.73 16.07 9.64
CA GLY A 163 5.97 16.09 8.20
C GLY A 163 6.58 14.79 7.68
N LEU A 164 7.46 14.15 8.45
CA LEU A 164 8.00 12.84 8.08
C LEU A 164 6.94 11.73 8.12
N ILE A 165 6.04 11.73 9.11
CA ILE A 165 4.90 10.79 9.15
C ILE A 165 4.02 10.97 7.91
N LEU A 166 3.69 12.21 7.55
CA LEU A 166 2.92 12.51 6.35
C LEU A 166 3.66 12.08 5.08
N GLY A 167 4.97 12.32 5.01
CA GLY A 167 5.82 11.91 3.89
C GLY A 167 5.79 10.39 3.66
N PHE A 168 6.04 9.59 4.70
CA PHE A 168 5.97 8.12 4.62
C PHE A 168 4.56 7.63 4.27
N LEU A 169 3.54 8.19 4.92
CA LEU A 169 2.14 7.85 4.66
C LEU A 169 1.80 8.04 3.18
N LEU A 170 2.10 9.22 2.65
CA LEU A 170 1.80 9.57 1.26
C LEU A 170 2.60 8.73 0.30
N PHE A 171 3.90 8.57 0.52
CA PHE A 171 4.74 7.76 -0.34
C PHE A 171 4.19 6.33 -0.50
N TRP A 172 3.90 5.64 0.60
CA TRP A 172 3.35 4.28 0.52
C TRP A 172 1.93 4.26 -0.04
N LEU A 173 1.07 5.20 0.36
CA LEU A 173 -0.31 5.23 -0.15
C LEU A 173 -0.34 5.38 -1.66
N LEU A 174 0.43 6.33 -2.19
CA LEU A 174 0.40 6.69 -3.59
C LEU A 174 1.13 5.70 -4.49
N THR A 175 2.09 4.95 -3.95
CA THR A 175 2.76 3.88 -4.71
C THR A 175 1.95 2.57 -4.69
N MET A 176 1.25 2.28 -3.61
CA MET A 176 0.43 1.08 -3.45
C MET A 176 -0.95 1.19 -4.13
N LEU A 177 -1.58 2.36 -4.07
CA LEU A 177 -2.94 2.56 -4.57
C LEU A 177 -3.07 2.27 -6.08
N PRO A 178 -2.16 2.72 -6.98
CA PRO A 178 -2.19 2.33 -8.38
C PRO A 178 -2.12 0.82 -8.59
N VAL A 179 -1.30 0.13 -7.82
CA VAL A 179 -1.18 -1.34 -7.89
C VAL A 179 -2.53 -1.99 -7.55
N MET A 180 -3.18 -1.54 -6.48
CA MET A 180 -4.52 -2.02 -6.12
C MET A 180 -5.57 -1.67 -7.17
N LEU A 181 -5.52 -0.51 -7.80
CA LEU A 181 -6.56 -0.09 -8.74
C LEU A 181 -6.39 -0.66 -10.15
N PHE A 182 -5.16 -0.89 -10.59
CA PHE A 182 -4.87 -1.24 -11.98
C PHE A 182 -4.28 -2.63 -12.17
N VAL A 183 -3.53 -3.15 -11.19
CA VAL A 183 -2.93 -4.50 -11.28
C VAL A 183 -3.85 -5.54 -10.66
N PHE A 184 -4.46 -5.24 -9.52
CA PHE A 184 -5.31 -6.19 -8.81
C PHE A 184 -6.55 -6.64 -9.61
N PRO A 185 -7.33 -5.76 -10.27
CA PRO A 185 -8.54 -6.22 -10.97
C PRO A 185 -8.26 -7.16 -12.16
N PRO A 186 -7.29 -6.87 -13.05
CA PRO A 186 -6.86 -7.83 -14.08
C PRO A 186 -6.37 -9.15 -13.50
N LEU A 187 -5.60 -9.11 -12.40
CA LEU A 187 -5.11 -10.32 -11.72
C LEU A 187 -6.27 -11.19 -11.20
N VAL A 188 -7.24 -10.59 -10.50
CA VAL A 188 -8.43 -11.31 -10.02
C VAL A 188 -9.21 -11.93 -11.17
N ARG A 189 -9.36 -11.21 -12.30
CA ARG A 189 -10.02 -11.73 -13.48
C ARG A 189 -9.27 -12.91 -14.10
N ALA A 190 -7.95 -12.79 -14.25
CA ALA A 190 -7.09 -13.85 -14.78
C ALA A 190 -7.14 -15.11 -13.91
N LEU A 191 -7.17 -14.93 -12.58
CA LEU A 191 -7.25 -16.03 -11.63
C LEU A 191 -8.68 -16.53 -11.39
N SER A 192 -9.71 -15.86 -11.91
CA SER A 192 -11.12 -16.21 -11.66
C SER A 192 -11.48 -17.68 -11.95
N PRO A 193 -10.96 -18.36 -13.00
CA PRO A 193 -11.27 -19.77 -13.25
C PRO A 193 -10.72 -20.70 -12.15
N ILE A 194 -9.63 -20.29 -11.51
CA ILE A 194 -8.99 -21.02 -10.41
C ILE A 194 -9.68 -20.68 -9.09
N LEU A 195 -9.93 -19.39 -8.82
CA LEU A 195 -10.53 -18.92 -7.57
C LEU A 195 -11.93 -19.50 -7.32
N LYS A 196 -12.72 -19.72 -8.38
CA LYS A 196 -14.06 -20.35 -8.26
C LYS A 196 -14.03 -21.80 -7.78
N LYS A 197 -12.90 -22.48 -7.91
CA LYS A 197 -12.74 -23.88 -7.45
C LYS A 197 -12.56 -23.98 -5.93
N TYR A 198 -12.32 -22.85 -5.27
CA TYR A 198 -12.05 -22.79 -3.84
C TYR A 198 -13.17 -22.05 -3.09
N PRO A 199 -13.36 -22.32 -1.78
CA PRO A 199 -14.27 -21.55 -0.94
C PRO A 199 -13.98 -20.05 -1.01
N TYR A 200 -14.86 -19.32 -1.68
CA TYR A 200 -14.76 -17.87 -1.86
C TYR A 200 -15.56 -17.17 -0.76
N THR A 201 -14.92 -16.28 0.00
CA THR A 201 -15.55 -15.64 1.16
C THR A 201 -15.99 -14.19 0.91
N SER A 202 -15.49 -13.57 -0.17
CA SER A 202 -15.83 -12.20 -0.55
C SER A 202 -17.15 -12.09 -1.32
N LYS A 203 -17.78 -10.91 -1.30
CA LYS A 203 -18.94 -10.57 -2.16
C LYS A 203 -18.53 -10.01 -3.53
N LEU A 204 -17.24 -9.75 -3.73
CA LEU A 204 -16.73 -9.16 -4.96
C LEU A 204 -16.91 -10.15 -6.13
N VAL A 205 -17.56 -9.71 -7.21
CA VAL A 205 -17.79 -10.51 -8.41
C VAL A 205 -16.49 -10.66 -9.20
N LEU A 206 -16.09 -11.90 -9.53
CA LEU A 206 -14.78 -12.20 -10.13
C LEU A 206 -14.68 -11.86 -11.64
N GLU A 207 -15.79 -11.83 -12.36
CA GLU A 207 -15.80 -11.89 -13.84
C GLU A 207 -15.78 -10.53 -14.53
N GLU A 208 -16.31 -9.48 -13.90
CA GLU A 208 -16.42 -8.16 -14.50
C GLU A 208 -15.82 -7.05 -13.63
N PRO A 209 -14.48 -6.91 -13.59
CA PRO A 209 -13.86 -5.72 -13.04
C PRO A 209 -14.34 -4.48 -13.83
N ARG A 210 -15.24 -3.72 -13.21
CA ARG A 210 -15.68 -2.42 -13.71
C ARG A 210 -15.04 -1.35 -12.85
N ILE A 211 -14.06 -0.63 -13.40
CA ILE A 211 -13.59 0.56 -12.72
C ILE A 211 -14.74 1.57 -12.75
N ILE A 212 -15.27 1.93 -11.57
CA ILE A 212 -16.41 2.85 -11.49
C ILE A 212 -15.88 4.27 -11.61
N VAL A 213 -15.99 4.78 -12.85
CA VAL A 213 -15.53 6.11 -13.28
C VAL A 213 -15.91 7.24 -12.30
N PRO A 214 -17.16 7.36 -11.79
CA PRO A 214 -17.51 8.40 -10.83
C PRO A 214 -16.72 8.37 -9.51
N LYS A 215 -16.43 7.18 -8.97
CA LYS A 215 -15.70 7.04 -7.70
C LYS A 215 -14.21 7.25 -7.88
N GLY A 216 -13.68 6.85 -9.04
CA GLY A 216 -12.33 7.19 -9.47
C GLY A 216 -12.14 8.70 -9.58
N PHE A 217 -13.12 9.39 -10.17
CA PHE A 217 -13.10 10.84 -10.31
C PHE A 217 -13.04 11.56 -8.95
N ILE A 218 -13.91 11.19 -8.00
CA ILE A 218 -13.92 11.80 -6.66
C ILE A 218 -12.59 11.57 -5.94
N LEU A 219 -12.09 10.32 -5.91
CA LEU A 219 -10.81 10.01 -5.27
C LEU A 219 -9.65 10.74 -5.95
N GLY A 220 -9.68 10.83 -7.27
CA GLY A 220 -8.70 11.58 -8.05
C GLY A 220 -8.69 13.06 -7.72
N ILE A 221 -9.86 13.71 -7.59
CA ILE A 221 -9.95 15.10 -7.13
C ILE A 221 -9.37 15.25 -5.73
N ILE A 222 -9.67 14.33 -4.81
CA ILE A 222 -9.10 14.36 -3.46
C ILE A 222 -7.56 14.31 -3.52
N LEU A 223 -7.00 13.43 -4.37
CA LEU A 223 -5.55 13.33 -4.55
C LEU A 223 -4.95 14.58 -5.22
N LEU A 224 -5.65 15.19 -6.19
CA LEU A 224 -5.20 16.45 -6.81
C LEU A 224 -5.28 17.62 -5.84
N ALA A 225 -6.34 17.71 -5.03
CA ALA A 225 -6.45 18.70 -3.97
C ALA A 225 -5.35 18.52 -2.93
N LEU A 226 -5.03 17.27 -2.57
CA LEU A 226 -3.91 16.95 -1.70
C LEU A 226 -2.57 17.35 -2.34
N ALA A 227 -2.36 17.07 -3.63
CA ALA A 227 -1.17 17.52 -4.37
C ALA A 227 -1.06 19.05 -4.38
N TYR A 228 -2.19 19.75 -4.57
CA TYR A 228 -2.24 21.21 -4.51
C TYR A 228 -1.84 21.72 -3.12
N VAL A 229 -2.42 21.16 -2.05
CA VAL A 229 -2.04 21.52 -0.67
C VAL A 229 -0.56 21.25 -0.43
N LEU A 230 -0.04 20.11 -0.89
CA LEU A 230 1.37 19.72 -0.79
C LEU A 230 2.33 20.54 -1.66
N TYR A 231 1.86 21.44 -2.51
CA TYR A 231 2.73 22.27 -3.34
C TYR A 231 2.58 23.76 -3.01
N PHE A 232 1.37 24.19 -2.71
CA PHE A 232 1.01 25.60 -2.55
C PHE A 232 0.82 26.03 -1.09
N THR A 233 0.91 25.14 -0.11
CA THR A 233 0.85 25.51 1.32
C THR A 233 2.19 25.35 2.04
N PRO A 234 2.44 26.07 3.15
CA PRO A 234 3.68 25.95 3.92
C PRO A 234 3.85 24.61 4.66
N ILE A 235 2.86 23.70 4.61
CA ILE A 235 2.94 22.36 5.21
C ILE A 235 4.10 21.52 4.62
N VAL A 236 4.62 21.99 3.52
CA VAL A 236 5.71 21.42 2.75
C VAL A 236 7.06 21.72 3.41
N ASN A 237 7.18 22.87 4.07
CA ASN A 237 8.39 23.29 4.79
C ASN A 237 8.67 22.45 6.04
N ILE A 238 7.72 21.59 6.44
CA ILE A 238 7.87 20.69 7.58
C ILE A 238 8.16 19.24 7.16
N ILE A 239 8.16 18.91 5.86
CA ILE A 239 8.49 17.56 5.35
C ILE A 239 10.01 17.49 5.10
N PRO A 240 10.78 16.75 5.91
CA PRO A 240 12.23 16.81 5.88
C PRO A 240 12.81 15.85 4.83
N PHE A 241 12.99 16.34 3.61
CA PHE A 241 13.77 15.62 2.60
C PHE A 241 15.27 15.87 2.72
N GLU A 242 15.68 17.10 3.07
CA GLU A 242 17.10 17.44 3.27
C GLU A 242 17.56 17.28 4.70
N THR A 243 16.72 17.66 5.66
CA THR A 243 17.16 18.05 7.01
C THR A 243 17.77 16.90 7.81
N ILE A 244 17.50 15.66 7.39
CA ILE A 244 17.95 14.46 8.10
C ILE A 244 18.97 13.64 7.26
N ILE A 245 19.09 13.86 5.94
CA ILE A 245 19.96 13.07 5.04
C ILE A 245 20.97 13.94 4.23
N GLY A 246 20.85 15.26 4.26
CA GLY A 246 21.74 16.19 3.54
C GLY A 246 21.50 16.31 2.03
N GLY A 247 20.28 15.99 1.55
CA GLY A 247 19.87 16.09 0.13
C GLY A 247 19.39 17.48 -0.30
N ASP A 248 18.65 17.59 -1.42
CA ASP A 248 17.94 18.80 -1.92
C ASP A 248 16.40 18.69 -1.66
N VAL A 249 15.79 19.69 -1.01
CA VAL A 249 14.41 19.77 -0.47
C VAL A 249 13.51 19.90 -1.67
N LYS A 250 13.93 20.67 -2.67
CA LYS A 250 13.18 20.84 -3.90
C LYS A 250 13.01 19.50 -4.59
N PHE A 251 13.99 18.60 -4.57
CA PHE A 251 13.88 17.30 -5.22
C PHE A 251 12.82 16.40 -4.57
N GLY A 252 12.86 16.22 -3.25
CA GLY A 252 11.93 15.34 -2.55
C GLY A 252 10.48 15.83 -2.52
N LEU A 253 10.29 17.14 -2.40
CA LEU A 253 8.97 17.79 -2.48
C LEU A 253 8.38 17.70 -3.87
N THR A 254 9.19 18.02 -4.88
CA THR A 254 8.82 17.88 -6.29
C THR A 254 8.48 16.42 -6.60
N TYR A 255 9.22 15.47 -6.02
CA TYR A 255 8.97 14.04 -6.16
C TYR A 255 7.61 13.62 -5.56
N LEU A 256 7.31 13.94 -4.30
CA LEU A 256 6.00 13.63 -3.70
C LEU A 256 4.86 14.35 -4.38
N PHE A 257 5.05 15.62 -4.77
CA PHE A 257 4.06 16.38 -5.54
C PHE A 257 3.76 15.68 -6.85
N PHE A 258 4.78 15.39 -7.67
CA PHE A 258 4.59 14.69 -8.94
C PHE A 258 3.96 13.32 -8.74
N LEU A 259 4.40 12.57 -7.73
CA LEU A 259 3.85 11.25 -7.45
C LEU A 259 2.37 11.34 -7.04
N THR A 260 1.99 12.33 -6.24
CA THR A 260 0.59 12.59 -5.85
C THR A 260 -0.24 13.05 -7.05
N PHE A 261 0.27 14.01 -7.81
CA PHE A 261 -0.38 14.59 -8.97
C PHE A 261 -0.60 13.57 -10.08
N ILE A 262 0.46 12.82 -10.45
CA ILE A 262 0.39 11.74 -11.43
C ILE A 262 -0.57 10.66 -10.96
N THR A 263 -0.52 10.25 -9.70
CA THR A 263 -1.48 9.26 -9.17
C THR A 263 -2.91 9.77 -9.27
N GLY A 264 -3.16 11.04 -8.92
CA GLY A 264 -4.46 11.69 -9.09
C GLY A 264 -4.93 11.66 -10.55
N ILE A 265 -4.07 12.06 -11.50
CA ILE A 265 -4.36 12.00 -12.95
C ILE A 265 -4.67 10.57 -13.38
N ILE A 266 -3.83 9.59 -13.02
CA ILE A 266 -4.03 8.19 -13.43
C ILE A 266 -5.37 7.68 -12.88
N VAL A 267 -5.69 7.97 -11.62
CA VAL A 267 -6.96 7.56 -10.98
C VAL A 267 -8.18 8.18 -11.66
N ILE A 268 -8.07 9.42 -12.17
CA ILE A 268 -9.13 10.08 -12.94
C ILE A 268 -9.23 9.51 -14.35
N PHE A 269 -8.13 9.56 -15.11
CA PHE A 269 -8.18 9.45 -16.57
C PHE A 269 -8.00 8.02 -17.09
N LEU A 270 -7.25 7.17 -16.39
CA LEU A 270 -7.03 5.78 -16.85
C LEU A 270 -8.34 4.97 -16.92
N PRO A 271 -9.29 5.09 -15.97
CA PRO A 271 -10.60 4.46 -16.10
C PRO A 271 -11.40 4.93 -17.32
N PHE A 272 -11.36 6.24 -17.62
CA PHE A 272 -11.99 6.81 -18.81
C PHE A 272 -11.34 6.29 -20.09
N LEU A 273 -10.01 6.25 -20.16
CA LEU A 273 -9.27 5.75 -21.31
C LEU A 273 -9.62 4.28 -21.60
N ILE A 274 -9.61 3.43 -20.57
CA ILE A 274 -9.97 2.00 -20.69
C ILE A 274 -11.42 1.84 -21.16
N PHE A 275 -12.34 2.63 -20.62
CA PHE A 275 -13.74 2.62 -21.03
C PHE A 275 -13.91 3.00 -22.51
N THR A 276 -13.28 4.09 -22.94
CA THR A 276 -13.31 4.57 -24.33
C THR A 276 -12.71 3.55 -25.29
N LEU A 277 -11.54 2.97 -24.97
CA LEU A 277 -10.90 1.95 -25.79
C LEU A 277 -11.78 0.69 -25.93
N LYS A 278 -12.44 0.26 -24.85
CA LYS A 278 -13.38 -0.88 -24.89
C LYS A 278 -14.63 -0.58 -25.73
N TYR A 279 -15.12 0.66 -25.66
CA TYR A 279 -16.25 1.13 -26.47
C TYR A 279 -15.89 1.17 -27.96
N LEU A 280 -14.73 1.73 -28.31
CA LEU A 280 -14.21 1.77 -29.68
C LEU A 280 -13.92 0.37 -30.24
N GLY A 281 -13.35 -0.52 -29.43
CA GLY A 281 -13.10 -1.92 -29.81
C GLY A 281 -14.40 -2.70 -30.07
N LYS A 282 -15.45 -2.47 -29.29
CA LYS A 282 -16.79 -3.04 -29.57
C LYS A 282 -17.38 -2.50 -30.87
N LYS A 283 -17.20 -1.21 -31.18
CA LYS A 283 -17.65 -0.60 -32.43
C LYS A 283 -16.92 -1.18 -33.65
N ASN A 284 -15.63 -1.48 -33.54
CA ASN A 284 -14.85 -2.07 -34.63
C ASN A 284 -15.09 -3.57 -34.83
N ASN A 285 -15.38 -4.32 -33.77
CA ASN A 285 -15.74 -5.75 -33.86
C ASN A 285 -17.23 -5.96 -34.20
N GLY A 286 -18.05 -4.92 -34.08
CA GLY A 286 -19.41 -4.85 -34.59
C GLY A 286 -19.47 -4.15 -35.94
N LYS A 287 -18.77 -4.69 -36.95
CA LYS A 287 -19.14 -4.43 -38.35
C LYS A 287 -20.59 -4.87 -38.50
N ILE A 288 -21.46 -3.86 -38.53
CA ILE A 288 -22.79 -3.86 -39.15
C ILE A 288 -22.64 -4.32 -40.59
#